data_AF-A0A7K3IYP8-F1
#
_entry.id   AF-A0A7K3IYP8-F1
#
_cell.length_a   1.000
_cell.length_b   1.000
_cell.length_c   1.000
_cell.angle_alpha   90.00
_cell.angle_beta   90.00
_cell.angle_gamma   90.00
#
_symmetry.space_group_name_H-M   'P 1'
#
loop_
_entity.id
_entity.type
_entity.pdbx_description
1 polymer ?
#
loop_
_entity_poly.entity_id
_entity_poly.type
_entity_poly.pdbx_seq_one_letter_code
_entity_poly.pdbx_strand_id
1 'polypeptide(L)' 'METRCKSDSGIFTDGTDFVTGIWKDNHIRTFRGIREGKTGYGGTAFGEKGISQTGG' A
#
# COMPACT_ATOMS: atom_id res chain seq x y z
N MET A 1 17.12 -7.31 -5.83
CA MET A 1 15.68 -7.18 -5.51
C MET A 1 15.21 -5.95 -6.26
N GLU A 2 14.66 -6.11 -7.46
CA GLU A 2 14.25 -4.96 -8.28
C GLU A 2 12.94 -4.38 -7.75
N THR A 3 12.98 -3.14 -7.26
CA THR A 3 11.79 -2.40 -6.86
C THR A 3 11.06 -1.89 -8.11
N ARG A 4 9.81 -2.32 -8.30
CA ARG A 4 8.94 -1.78 -9.36
C ARG A 4 8.32 -0.42 -9.01
N CYS A 5 8.76 0.21 -7.91
CA CYS A 5 8.33 1.54 -7.50
C CYS A 5 9.10 2.57 -8.32
N LYS A 6 8.39 3.51 -8.94
CA LYS A 6 8.99 4.63 -9.68
C LYS A 6 9.15 5.85 -8.78
N SER A 7 8.14 6.15 -7.98
CA SER A 7 8.15 7.22 -7.00
C SER A 7 7.20 6.90 -5.86
N ASP A 8 7.56 7.35 -4.67
CA ASP A 8 6.72 7.23 -3.48
C ASP A 8 6.79 8.50 -2.65
N SER A 9 5.80 8.66 -1.78
CA SER A 9 5.69 9.72 -0.80
C SER A 9 4.96 9.18 0.41
N GLY A 10 5.41 9.55 1.60
CA GLY A 10 4.83 9.05 2.84
C GLY A 10 4.68 10.13 3.91
N ILE A 11 3.74 9.87 4.81
CA ILE A 11 3.52 10.63 6.04
C ILE A 11 3.73 9.65 7.19
N PHE A 12 4.56 10.04 8.15
CA PHE A 12 5.01 9.17 9.24
C PHE A 12 4.71 9.83 10.58
N THR A 13 4.08 9.08 11.48
CA THR A 13 3.95 9.39 12.90
C THR A 13 4.44 8.18 13.70
N ASP A 14 4.64 8.35 15.01
CA ASP A 14 5.15 7.27 15.87
C ASP A 14 4.29 5.99 15.78
N GLY A 15 2.97 6.14 15.65
CA GLY A 15 2.02 5.02 15.61
C GLY A 15 1.59 4.55 14.21
N THR A 16 1.89 5.28 13.14
CA THR A 16 1.34 4.99 11.81
C THR A 16 2.24 5.51 10.70
N ASP A 17 2.38 4.69 9.65
CA ASP A 17 2.95 5.11 8.38
C ASP A 17 1.84 5.10 7.34
N PHE A 18 1.80 6.11 6.48
CA PHE A 18 0.98 6.08 5.28
C PHE A 18 1.85 6.41 4.07
N VAL A 19 1.95 5.48 3.13
CA VAL A 19 2.77 5.61 1.92
C VAL A 19 1.87 5.50 0.70
N THR A 20 2.09 6.38 -0.27
CA THR A 20 1.52 6.31 -1.61
C THR A 20 2.63 6.33 -2.64
N GLY A 21 2.37 5.82 -3.84
CA GLY A 21 3.37 5.86 -4.89
C GLY A 21 2.84 5.46 -6.26
N ILE A 22 3.72 5.60 -7.24
CA ILE A 22 3.51 5.18 -8.62
C ILE A 22 4.44 4.00 -8.89
N TRP A 23 3.87 2.89 -9.35
CA TRP A 23 4.57 1.69 -9.76
C TRP A 23 4.65 1.59 -11.28
N LYS A 24 5.28 0.52 -11.75
CA LYS A 24 5.28 0.13 -13.17
C LYS A 24 3.87 0.21 -13.76
N ASP A 25 3.80 0.68 -15.01
CA ASP A 25 2.56 0.83 -15.79
C ASP A 25 1.58 1.87 -15.19
N ASN A 26 2.11 2.87 -14.46
CA ASN A 26 1.34 3.94 -13.81
C ASN A 26 0.32 3.44 -12.78
N HIS A 27 0.48 2.22 -12.28
CA HIS A 27 -0.31 1.73 -11.17
C HIS A 27 -0.03 2.54 -9.89
N ILE A 28 -1.09 3.01 -9.25
CA ILE A 28 -1.00 3.70 -7.97
C ILE A 28 -1.28 2.70 -6.85
N ARG A 29 -0.50 2.74 -5.78
CA ARG A 29 -0.76 1.93 -4.58
C ARG A 29 -0.63 2.79 -3.33
N THR A 30 -1.40 2.41 -2.31
CA THR A 30 -1.29 2.98 -0.97
C THR A 30 -1.05 1.86 0.03
N PHE A 31 -0.28 2.16 1.07
CA PHE A 31 0.00 1.27 2.17
C PHE A 31 -0.15 2.04 3.48
N ARG A 32 -0.83 1.44 4.45
CA ARG A 32 -0.92 1.96 5.81
C ARG A 32 -0.23 0.99 6.76
N GLY A 33 0.92 1.38 7.29
CA GLY A 33 1.60 0.69 8.36
C GLY A 33 0.95 1.00 9.71
N ILE A 34 0.80 -0.02 10.55
CA ILE A 34 0.29 0.12 11.93
C ILE A 34 1.44 -0.27 12.86
N ARG A 35 1.95 0.69 13.64
CA ARG A 35 3.04 0.47 14.59
C ARG A 35 2.53 0.20 16.01
N GLU A 36 1.33 0.69 16.33
CA GLU A 36 0.70 0.56 17.63
C GLU A 36 -0.80 0.24 17.52
N GLY A 37 -1.36 -0.45 18.53
CA GLY A 37 -2.77 -0.82 18.57
C GLY A 37 -3.11 -2.11 17.81
N LYS A 38 -4.37 -2.27 17.39
CA LYS A 38 -4.84 -3.48 16.69
C LYS A 38 -4.18 -3.58 15.32
N THR A 39 -3.48 -4.69 15.09
CA THR A 39 -2.79 -4.98 13.83
C THR A 39 -3.63 -5.87 12.92
N GLY A 40 -3.25 -5.92 11.65
CA GLY A 40 -3.85 -6.76 10.62
C GLY A 40 -3.12 -6.57 9.30
N TYR A 41 -3.33 -7.49 8.36
CA TYR A 41 -2.78 -7.37 7.02
C TYR A 41 -3.86 -7.66 5.99
N GLY A 42 -3.98 -6.77 5.02
CA GLY A 42 -4.87 -6.96 3.89
C GLY A 42 -4.84 -5.77 2.97
N GLY A 43 -5.68 -5.85 1.93
CA GLY A 43 -5.81 -4.80 0.95
C GLY A 43 -6.85 -5.12 -0.10
N THR A 44 -7.23 -4.08 -0.84
CA THR A 44 -8.15 -4.18 -1.97
C THR A 44 -7.38 -3.89 -3.24
N ALA A 45 -7.37 -4.84 -4.17
CA ALA A 45 -6.82 -4.68 -5.50
C ALA A 45 -7.93 -4.34 -6.48
N PHE A 46 -7.71 -3.27 -7.25
CA PHE A 46 -8.59 -2.85 -8.34
C PHE A 46 -7.87 -3.15 -9.65
N GLY A 47 -8.43 -4.04 -10.46
CA GLY A 47 -7.85 -4.41 -11.75
C GLY A 47 -8.90 -4.54 -12.84
N GLU A 48 -8.45 -4.75 -14.07
CA GLU A 48 -9.31 -4.81 -15.26
C GLU A 48 -10.41 -5.89 -15.16
N LYS A 49 -10.11 -6.99 -14.48
CA LYS A 49 -11.04 -8.13 -14.31
C LYS A 49 -11.97 -7.98 -13.10
N GLY A 50 -11.81 -6.93 -12.30
CA GLY A 50 -12.64 -6.67 -11.13
C GLY A 50 -11.85 -6.25 -9.90
N ILE A 51 -12.58 -6.21 -8.78
CA ILE A 51 -12.08 -5.79 -7.46
C ILE A 51 -11.95 -7.04 -6.58
N SER A 52 -10.78 -7.20 -5.96
CA SER A 52 -10.52 -8.33 -5.04
C SER A 52 -10.01 -7.82 -3.71
N GLN A 53 -10.50 -8.41 -2.63
CA GLN A 53 -9.92 -8.24 -1.30
C GLN A 53 -8.89 -9.36 -1.04
N THR A 54 -7.89 -9.03 -0.24
CA THR A 54 -6.80 -9.94 0.15
C THR A 54 -6.47 -9.70 1.62
N GLY A 55 -6.01 -10.73 2.32
CA GLY A 55 -5.72 -10.67 3.76
C GLY A 55 -6.84 -11.22 4.64
N GLY A 56 -6.58 -11.27 5.95
CA GLY A 56 -7.44 -11.85 6.99
C GLY A 56 -7.07 -11.33 8.37
#